data_AF-A0A369K977-F1
#
_entry.id   AF-A0A369K977-F1
#
_cell.length_a   1.000
_cell.length_b   1.000
_cell.length_c   1.000
_cell.angle_alpha   90.00
_cell.angle_beta   90.00
_cell.angle_gamma   90.00
#
_symmetry.space_group_name_H-M   'P 1'
#
loop_
_entity.id
_entity.type
_entity.pdbx_description
1 polymer ?
#
loop_
_entity_poly.entity_id
_entity_poly.type
_entity_poly.pdbx_seq_one_letter_code
_entity_poly.pdbx_strand_id
1 'polypeptide(L)'
;MDCKGIIPGPGESWREWEERARLLSKSVPNQTTHTAVLEVLEWHWGISPSWVEVKENTSGFWPWHAASCAVSEEGFITVTVNPGAAFFCSFDEILAHELSHAARSSFQEGCFDEHLAYALSSSSLRRFWGPFFSQKTWIPLLWVLSWFLPAGLLLIGSFSSVKITYALVGGGWFSALVRHYLLQLQYRKAWSKLREEFPEELARWMFFRLSEEEVLLLAEGSFCLETDLLARDEPRSRLFKIKIDGVERV
;
A
#
# COMPACT_ATOMS: atom_id res chain seq x y z
N MET A 1 10.34 18.53 12.25
CA MET A 1 8.98 17.94 12.24
C MET A 1 8.91 16.70 11.34
N ASP A 2 10.03 16.16 10.84
CA ASP A 2 10.02 14.84 10.18
C ASP A 2 10.21 13.78 11.26
N CYS A 3 9.10 13.23 11.75
CA CYS A 3 9.08 12.20 12.80
C CYS A 3 9.47 10.83 12.21
N LYS A 4 10.59 10.78 11.47
CA LYS A 4 11.22 9.56 10.93
C LYS A 4 10.20 8.56 10.38
N GLY A 5 9.41 8.98 9.39
CA GLY A 5 8.44 8.11 8.72
C GLY A 5 7.04 8.04 9.33
N ILE A 6 6.71 8.79 10.39
CA ILE A 6 5.31 8.98 10.82
C ILE A 6 4.64 9.99 9.88
N ILE A 7 3.74 9.52 9.03
CA ILE A 7 3.06 10.36 8.03
C ILE A 7 1.72 10.86 8.58
N PRO A 8 1.41 12.17 8.49
CA PRO A 8 0.06 12.67 8.78
C PRO A 8 -0.95 12.12 7.77
N GLY A 9 -2.08 11.61 8.26
CA GLY A 9 -3.13 11.06 7.41
C GLY A 9 -3.91 12.13 6.64
N PRO A 10 -4.69 11.75 5.61
CA PRO A 10 -5.58 12.68 4.92
C PRO A 10 -6.65 13.24 5.86
N GLY A 11 -6.73 14.57 6.01
CA GLY A 11 -7.72 15.22 6.87
C GLY A 11 -7.46 15.09 8.38
N GLU A 12 -6.34 14.51 8.80
CA GLU A 12 -5.97 14.40 10.21
C GLU A 12 -5.65 15.78 10.80
N SER A 13 -6.23 16.10 11.95
CA SER A 13 -5.96 17.37 12.65
C SER A 13 -4.58 17.35 13.31
N TRP A 14 -4.04 18.54 13.60
CA TRP A 14 -2.77 18.69 14.32
C TRP A 14 -2.74 17.91 15.65
N ARG A 15 -3.85 17.97 16.40
CA ARG A 15 -3.94 17.30 17.70
C ARG A 15 -3.91 15.79 17.58
N GLU A 16 -4.68 15.22 16.63
CA GLU A 16 -4.71 13.78 16.38
C GLU A 16 -3.34 13.27 15.93
N TRP A 17 -2.70 13.99 15.01
CA TRP A 17 -1.37 13.66 14.53
C TRP A 17 -0.32 13.70 15.65
N GLU A 18 -0.30 14.75 16.47
CA GLU A 18 0.64 14.88 17.59
C GLU A 18 0.45 13.77 18.63
N GLU A 19 -0.80 13.42 18.94
CA GLU A 19 -1.11 12.34 19.88
C GLU A 19 -0.60 11.00 19.36
N ARG A 20 -0.90 10.66 18.11
CA ARG A 20 -0.41 9.44 17.44
C ARG A 20 1.12 9.43 17.34
N ALA A 21 1.74 10.53 16.92
CA ALA A 21 3.18 10.64 16.83
C ALA A 21 3.85 10.44 18.20
N ARG A 22 3.26 10.97 19.28
CA ARG A 22 3.76 10.79 20.64
C ARG A 22 3.63 9.35 21.12
N LEU A 23 2.55 8.65 20.77
CA LEU A 23 2.36 7.23 21.10
C LEU A 23 3.41 6.37 20.40
N LEU A 24 3.54 6.52 19.08
CA LEU A 24 4.50 5.75 18.27
C LEU A 24 5.95 6.07 18.61
N SER A 25 6.27 7.29 19.02
CA SER A 25 7.63 7.64 19.45
C SER A 25 8.04 7.00 20.79
N LYS A 26 7.08 6.49 21.58
CA LYS A 26 7.36 5.80 22.85
C LYS A 26 7.64 4.31 22.65
N SER A 27 7.17 3.69 21.56
CA SER A 27 7.60 2.35 21.22
C SER A 27 9.04 2.41 20.71
N VAL A 28 9.98 1.99 21.55
CA VAL A 28 11.36 1.75 21.14
C VAL A 28 11.55 0.24 21.01
N PRO A 29 11.16 -0.39 19.89
CA PRO A 29 11.55 -1.77 19.65
C PRO A 29 13.04 -1.81 19.25
N ASN A 30 13.70 -2.93 19.56
CA ASN A 30 15.13 -3.18 19.30
C ASN A 30 15.47 -2.98 17.81
N GLN A 31 15.96 -1.80 17.43
CA GLN A 31 16.15 -1.32 16.05
C GLN A 31 17.30 -1.98 15.26
N THR A 32 18.10 -2.86 15.87
CA THR A 32 19.38 -3.27 15.29
C THR A 32 19.29 -4.32 14.19
N THR A 33 18.15 -4.97 13.97
CA THR A 33 18.06 -6.14 13.06
C THR A 33 17.75 -5.83 11.59
N HIS A 34 17.26 -4.62 11.24
CA HIS A 34 16.71 -4.37 9.89
C HIS A 34 17.15 -3.04 9.25
N THR A 35 18.35 -2.55 9.58
CA THR A 35 18.87 -1.25 9.10
C THR A 35 18.88 -1.14 7.58
N ALA A 36 19.26 -2.19 6.85
CA ALA A 36 19.29 -2.19 5.39
C ALA A 36 17.91 -1.95 4.75
N VAL A 37 16.85 -2.53 5.33
CA VAL A 37 15.48 -2.33 4.83
C VAL A 37 15.01 -0.90 5.07
N LEU A 38 15.33 -0.34 6.24
CA LEU A 38 15.03 1.06 6.56
C LEU A 38 15.77 2.03 5.63
N GLU A 39 17.02 1.75 5.29
CA GLU A 39 17.80 2.54 4.32
C GLU A 39 17.17 2.50 2.92
N VAL A 40 16.68 1.35 2.47
CA VAL A 40 15.97 1.22 1.19
C VAL A 40 14.68 2.04 1.19
N LEU A 41 13.90 1.98 2.28
CA LEU A 41 12.68 2.77 2.43
C LEU A 41 12.97 4.27 2.48
N GLU A 42 14.02 4.68 3.17
CA GLU A 42 14.43 6.09 3.26
C GLU A 42 14.89 6.59 1.89
N TRP A 43 15.71 5.81 1.19
CA TRP A 43 16.16 6.16 -0.15
C TRP A 43 15.01 6.23 -1.17
N HIS A 44 14.03 5.34 -1.09
CA HIS A 44 12.98 5.26 -2.09
C HIS A 44 11.79 6.19 -1.81
N TRP A 45 11.35 6.27 -0.55
CA TRP A 45 10.13 7.00 -0.16
C TRP A 45 10.41 8.16 0.81
N GLY A 46 11.64 8.29 1.32
CA GLY A 46 11.97 9.23 2.39
C GLY A 46 11.23 8.91 3.69
N ILE A 47 11.15 7.63 4.05
CA ILE A 47 10.60 7.15 5.32
C ILE A 47 11.57 6.17 6.00
N SER A 48 11.60 6.21 7.33
CA SER A 48 12.35 5.24 8.13
C SER A 48 11.54 4.86 9.37
N PRO A 49 10.51 4.00 9.24
CA PRO A 49 9.55 3.64 10.30
C PRO A 49 10.16 2.75 11.39
N SER A 50 11.22 3.25 12.02
CA SER A 50 12.02 2.62 13.08
C SER A 50 11.29 2.47 14.42
N TRP A 51 10.08 3.03 14.50
CA TRP A 51 9.16 2.95 15.64
C TRP A 51 8.24 1.72 15.59
N VAL A 52 8.21 1.00 14.46
CA VAL A 52 7.40 -0.21 14.26
C VAL A 52 8.07 -1.41 14.91
N GLU A 53 7.31 -2.18 15.70
CA GLU A 53 7.82 -3.43 16.28
C GLU A 53 7.75 -4.56 15.25
N VAL A 54 8.88 -5.22 15.00
CA VAL A 54 8.95 -6.38 14.10
C VAL A 54 9.10 -7.65 14.92
N LYS A 55 8.18 -8.60 14.75
CA LYS A 55 8.20 -9.92 15.39
C LYS A 55 8.32 -11.01 14.34
N GLU A 56 9.16 -11.98 14.60
CA GLU A 56 9.18 -13.22 13.82
C GLU A 56 8.27 -14.25 14.49
N ASN A 57 7.31 -14.81 13.75
CA ASN A 57 6.45 -15.87 14.24
C ASN A 57 6.17 -16.88 13.13
N THR A 58 6.44 -18.15 13.39
CA THR A 58 6.22 -19.26 12.46
C THR A 58 4.81 -19.88 12.56
N SER A 59 3.99 -19.43 13.51
CA SER A 59 2.65 -19.98 13.80
C SER A 59 1.55 -18.94 13.58
N GLY A 60 0.36 -19.39 13.19
CA GLY A 60 -0.83 -18.53 13.03
C GLY A 60 -1.01 -17.89 11.65
N PHE A 61 -0.10 -18.13 10.71
CA PHE A 61 -0.26 -17.70 9.32
C PHE A 61 -0.95 -18.76 8.47
N TRP A 62 -1.83 -18.31 7.57
CA TRP A 62 -2.29 -19.15 6.48
C TRP A 62 -1.11 -19.48 5.54
N PRO A 63 -1.10 -20.63 4.84
CA PRO A 63 0.04 -21.05 4.02
C PRO A 63 0.49 -20.05 2.93
N TRP A 64 -0.36 -19.09 2.58
CA TRP A 64 -0.11 -18.05 1.57
C TRP A 64 0.10 -16.65 2.18
N HIS A 65 0.06 -16.50 3.51
CA HIS A 65 0.39 -15.24 4.18
C HIS A 65 1.82 -15.27 4.70
N ALA A 66 2.62 -14.31 4.24
CA ALA A 66 4.02 -14.20 4.62
C ALA A 66 4.26 -13.27 5.81
N ALA A 67 3.40 -12.28 6.00
CA ALA A 67 3.44 -11.36 7.13
C ALA A 67 2.06 -10.72 7.36
N SER A 68 1.97 -9.95 8.44
CA SER A 68 0.80 -9.15 8.78
C SER A 68 1.19 -7.92 9.57
N CYS A 69 0.62 -6.77 9.21
CA CYS A 69 0.64 -5.55 10.00
C CYS A 69 -0.63 -5.45 10.86
N ALA A 70 -0.47 -5.22 12.16
CA ALA A 70 -1.58 -5.04 13.09
C ALA A 70 -1.38 -3.79 13.95
N VAL A 71 -2.47 -3.03 14.13
CA VAL A 71 -2.54 -1.92 15.07
C VAL A 71 -3.15 -2.43 16.37
N SER A 72 -2.46 -2.27 17.49
CA SER A 72 -2.96 -2.66 18.80
C SER A 72 -4.06 -1.71 19.28
N GLU A 73 -4.84 -2.13 20.28
CA GLU A 73 -5.84 -1.27 20.94
C GLU A 73 -5.22 0.00 21.54
N GLU A 74 -3.94 -0.06 21.90
CA GLU A 74 -3.15 1.06 22.43
C GLU A 74 -2.55 1.96 21.33
N GLY A 75 -2.77 1.62 20.05
CA GLY A 75 -2.30 2.37 18.89
C GLY A 75 -0.86 2.06 18.45
N PHE A 76 -0.22 1.03 19.01
CA PHE A 76 1.09 0.56 18.56
C PHE A 76 0.96 -0.28 17.30
N ILE A 77 1.98 -0.24 16.45
CA ILE A 77 1.99 -1.03 15.21
C ILE A 77 3.01 -2.14 15.34
N THR A 78 2.54 -3.37 15.13
CA THR A 78 3.37 -4.56 15.11
C THR A 78 3.30 -5.21 13.73
N VAL A 79 4.46 -5.42 13.13
CA VAL A 79 4.63 -6.25 11.95
C VAL A 79 5.07 -7.63 12.39
N THR A 80 4.29 -8.65 12.07
CA THR A 80 4.66 -10.04 12.32
C THR A 80 5.02 -10.70 10.99
N VAL A 81 6.24 -11.23 10.88
CA VAL A 81 6.73 -11.91 9.68
C VAL A 81 6.86 -13.40 9.94
N ASN A 82 6.50 -14.23 8.95
CA ASN A 82 6.72 -15.66 8.95
C ASN A 82 8.01 -16.01 8.18
N PRO A 83 9.12 -16.35 8.85
CA PRO A 83 10.37 -16.73 8.18
C PRO A 83 10.19 -17.95 7.25
N GLY A 84 9.21 -18.82 7.53
CA GLY A 84 8.90 -19.98 6.71
C GLY A 84 8.27 -19.67 5.36
N ALA A 85 7.79 -18.43 5.14
CA ALA A 85 7.22 -17.99 3.86
C ALA A 85 8.28 -17.59 2.82
N ALA A 86 9.57 -17.70 3.16
CA ALA A 86 10.71 -17.33 2.32
C ALA A 86 10.83 -18.10 0.99
N PHE A 87 9.95 -19.06 0.71
CA PHE A 87 9.96 -19.84 -0.53
C PHE A 87 9.61 -19.00 -1.78
N PHE A 88 8.83 -17.92 -1.64
CA PHE A 88 8.35 -17.12 -2.79
C PHE A 88 8.89 -15.68 -2.81
N CYS A 89 9.42 -15.18 -1.70
CA CYS A 89 9.84 -13.80 -1.51
C CYS A 89 10.96 -13.74 -0.46
N SER A 90 11.91 -12.80 -0.58
CA SER A 90 12.93 -12.62 0.44
C SER A 90 12.32 -11.98 1.70
N PHE A 91 12.92 -12.26 2.86
CA PHE A 91 12.51 -11.66 4.12
C PHE A 91 12.54 -10.13 4.07
N ASP A 92 13.61 -9.55 3.53
CA ASP A 92 13.76 -8.09 3.39
C ASP A 92 12.66 -7.47 2.53
N GLU A 93 12.22 -8.15 1.47
CA GLU A 93 11.15 -7.68 0.62
C GLU A 93 9.79 -7.74 1.31
N ILE A 94 9.51 -8.82 2.05
CA ILE A 94 8.30 -8.94 2.88
C ILE A 94 8.30 -7.83 3.94
N LEU A 95 9.44 -7.60 4.60
CA LEU A 95 9.53 -6.57 5.63
C LEU A 95 9.37 -5.16 5.05
N ALA A 96 9.99 -4.86 3.90
CA ALA A 96 9.82 -3.57 3.22
C ALA A 96 8.36 -3.30 2.85
N HIS A 97 7.64 -4.34 2.40
CA HIS A 97 6.22 -4.28 2.08
C HIS A 97 5.39 -3.91 3.31
N GLU A 98 5.51 -4.66 4.40
CA GLU A 98 4.73 -4.40 5.63
C GLU A 98 5.09 -3.09 6.32
N LEU A 99 6.37 -2.69 6.28
CA LEU A 99 6.80 -1.40 6.82
C LEU A 99 6.26 -0.21 6.00
N SER A 100 6.02 -0.41 4.71
CA SER A 100 5.34 0.60 3.88
C SER A 100 3.89 0.80 4.34
N HIS A 101 3.16 -0.30 4.58
CA HIS A 101 1.80 -0.27 5.16
C HIS A 101 1.80 0.37 6.55
N ALA A 102 2.76 0.01 7.41
CA ALA A 102 2.89 0.58 8.73
C ALA A 102 3.11 2.10 8.69
N ALA A 103 3.98 2.59 7.81
CA ALA A 103 4.20 4.03 7.64
C ALA A 103 2.95 4.78 7.14
N ARG A 104 2.08 4.08 6.42
CA ARG A 104 0.81 4.59 5.87
C ARG A 104 -0.41 4.16 6.67
N SER A 105 -0.25 3.75 7.93
CA SER A 105 -1.36 3.25 8.76
C SER A 105 -2.48 4.26 9.02
N SER A 106 -2.25 5.56 8.80
CA SER A 106 -3.25 6.62 8.89
C SER A 106 -4.04 6.84 7.61
N PHE A 107 -3.71 6.12 6.53
CA PHE A 107 -4.43 6.12 5.27
C PHE A 107 -5.43 4.96 5.25
N GLN A 108 -6.48 5.10 4.45
CA GLN A 108 -7.37 3.98 4.18
C GLN A 108 -6.64 2.97 3.29
N GLU A 109 -6.60 1.71 3.72
CA GLU A 109 -6.04 0.61 2.93
C GLU A 109 -6.81 0.48 1.61
N GLY A 110 -6.08 0.36 0.50
CA GLY A 110 -6.64 0.32 -0.84
C GLY A 110 -5.70 -0.33 -1.85
N CYS A 111 -6.09 -0.31 -3.13
CA CYS A 111 -5.26 -0.89 -4.19
C CYS A 111 -3.97 -0.10 -4.39
N PHE A 112 -4.02 1.21 -4.16
CA PHE A 112 -2.87 2.09 -4.23
C PHE A 112 -1.84 1.81 -3.13
N ASP A 113 -2.28 1.47 -1.93
CA ASP A 113 -1.39 1.16 -0.80
C ASP A 113 -0.55 -0.08 -1.09
N GLU A 114 -1.22 -1.12 -1.61
CA GLU A 114 -0.57 -2.33 -2.13
C GLU A 114 0.35 -2.03 -3.31
N HIS A 115 -0.04 -1.13 -4.22
CA HIS A 115 0.81 -0.70 -5.34
C HIS A 115 2.12 -0.08 -4.85
N LEU A 116 2.07 0.79 -3.84
CA LEU A 116 3.25 1.40 -3.22
C LEU A 116 4.11 0.34 -2.51
N ALA A 117 3.50 -0.51 -1.69
CA ALA A 117 4.21 -1.54 -0.92
C ALA A 117 4.90 -2.55 -1.85
N TYR A 118 4.24 -2.97 -2.94
CA TYR A 118 4.85 -3.86 -3.94
C TYR A 118 5.89 -3.18 -4.82
N ALA A 119 5.96 -1.85 -4.95
CA ALA A 119 6.89 -1.18 -5.85
C ALA A 119 8.37 -1.47 -5.53
N LEU A 120 8.68 -1.77 -4.26
CA LEU A 120 10.00 -2.16 -3.78
C LEU A 120 10.36 -3.62 -4.06
N SER A 121 9.42 -4.40 -4.59
CA SER A 121 9.66 -5.80 -4.93
C SER A 121 10.73 -5.95 -6.02
N SER A 122 11.64 -6.90 -5.80
CA SER A 122 12.63 -7.30 -6.79
C SER A 122 12.00 -7.93 -8.05
N SER A 123 10.82 -8.53 -7.91
CA SER A 123 10.12 -9.22 -9.00
C SER A 123 9.18 -8.27 -9.74
N SER A 124 9.40 -8.10 -11.05
CA SER A 124 8.47 -7.36 -11.91
C SER A 124 7.06 -7.96 -11.91
N LEU A 125 6.95 -9.28 -11.76
CA LEU A 125 5.65 -9.96 -11.66
C LEU A 125 4.91 -9.52 -10.40
N ARG A 126 5.58 -9.49 -9.23
CA ARG A 126 4.97 -9.06 -7.97
C ARG A 126 4.67 -7.57 -7.96
N ARG A 127 5.56 -6.73 -8.52
CA ARG A 127 5.29 -5.28 -8.70
C ARG A 127 3.99 -5.01 -9.45
N PHE A 128 3.69 -5.81 -10.48
CA PHE A 128 2.50 -5.58 -11.32
C PHE A 128 1.25 -6.32 -10.83
N TRP A 129 1.39 -7.58 -10.40
CA TRP A 129 0.26 -8.46 -10.04
C TRP A 129 0.03 -8.58 -8.55
N GLY A 130 0.98 -8.24 -7.69
CA GLY A 130 0.80 -8.23 -6.24
C GLY A 130 -0.44 -7.45 -5.80
N PRO A 131 -0.61 -6.18 -6.24
CA PRO A 131 -1.78 -5.38 -5.86
C PRO A 131 -3.12 -5.94 -6.35
N PHE A 132 -3.11 -6.76 -7.40
CA PHE A 132 -4.30 -7.43 -7.90
C PHE A 132 -4.81 -8.49 -6.92
N PHE A 133 -3.91 -9.28 -6.35
CA PHE A 133 -4.28 -10.38 -5.45
C PHE A 133 -4.53 -9.93 -4.00
N SER A 134 -4.01 -8.77 -3.61
CA SER A 134 -4.25 -8.20 -2.28
C SER A 134 -5.65 -7.58 -2.10
N GLN A 135 -6.53 -7.60 -3.11
CA GLN A 135 -7.86 -7.02 -2.99
C GLN A 135 -8.77 -7.86 -2.08
N LYS A 136 -8.94 -7.40 -0.84
CA LYS A 136 -9.45 -8.17 0.32
C LYS A 136 -10.84 -8.80 0.15
N THR A 137 -11.71 -8.29 -0.72
CA THR A 137 -13.13 -8.70 -0.72
C THR A 137 -13.57 -9.57 -1.90
N TRP A 138 -13.21 -9.21 -3.14
CA TRP A 138 -13.85 -9.82 -4.31
C TRP A 138 -12.98 -10.83 -5.06
N ILE A 139 -11.65 -10.73 -4.98
CA ILE A 139 -10.74 -11.71 -5.61
C ILE A 139 -10.86 -13.09 -4.94
N PRO A 140 -10.82 -13.22 -3.59
CA PRO A 140 -11.00 -14.52 -2.95
C PRO A 140 -12.37 -15.12 -3.29
N LEU A 141 -13.42 -14.29 -3.37
CA LEU A 141 -14.76 -14.74 -3.76
C LEU A 141 -14.78 -15.25 -5.20
N LEU A 142 -14.23 -14.51 -6.16
CA LEU A 142 -14.12 -14.96 -7.56
C LEU A 142 -13.32 -16.26 -7.67
N TRP A 143 -12.25 -16.39 -6.89
CA TRP A 143 -11.46 -17.62 -6.83
C TRP A 143 -12.31 -18.79 -6.34
N VAL A 144 -13.01 -18.67 -5.22
CA VAL A 144 -13.93 -19.70 -4.70
C VAL A 144 -15.02 -20.03 -5.73
N LEU A 145 -15.68 -19.02 -6.32
CA LEU A 145 -16.72 -19.23 -7.33
C LEU A 145 -16.21 -19.93 -8.59
N SER A 146 -14.92 -19.79 -8.93
CA SER A 146 -14.31 -20.48 -10.07
C SER A 146 -14.27 -21.99 -9.94
N TRP A 147 -14.20 -22.50 -8.70
CA TRP A 147 -14.11 -23.93 -8.43
C TRP A 147 -15.44 -24.52 -8.02
N PHE A 148 -16.10 -23.92 -7.02
CA PHE A 148 -17.24 -24.55 -6.35
C PHE A 148 -18.55 -24.41 -7.13
N LEU A 149 -18.76 -23.29 -7.84
CA LEU A 149 -20.01 -23.06 -8.55
C LEU A 149 -20.15 -23.97 -9.79
N PRO A 150 -19.13 -24.12 -10.67
CA PRO A 150 -19.19 -25.10 -11.75
C PRO A 150 -19.22 -26.55 -11.25
N ALA A 151 -18.46 -26.88 -10.20
CA ALA A 151 -18.44 -28.23 -9.63
C ALA A 151 -19.79 -28.64 -9.05
N GLY A 152 -20.47 -27.74 -8.32
CA GLY A 152 -21.83 -27.97 -7.85
C GLY A 152 -22.80 -28.22 -9.00
N LEU A 153 -22.76 -27.38 -10.03
CA LEU A 153 -23.65 -27.51 -11.20
C LEU A 153 -23.34 -28.72 -12.10
N LEU A 154 -22.12 -29.26 -12.06
CA LEU A 154 -21.80 -30.54 -12.68
C LEU A 154 -22.52 -31.71 -11.99
N LEU A 155 -22.79 -31.61 -10.68
CA LEU A 155 -23.44 -32.68 -9.91
C LEU A 155 -24.98 -32.65 -10.01
N ILE A 156 -25.58 -31.46 -10.10
CA ILE A 156 -27.05 -31.28 -10.03
C ILE A 156 -27.66 -30.62 -11.27
N GLY A 157 -26.85 -30.13 -12.21
CA GLY A 157 -27.27 -29.29 -13.32
C GLY A 157 -27.04 -29.92 -14.70
N SER A 158 -27.32 -29.12 -15.73
CA SER A 158 -27.04 -29.49 -17.13
C SER A 158 -25.66 -29.01 -17.58
N PHE A 159 -25.11 -29.62 -18.62
CA PHE A 159 -23.88 -29.11 -19.28
C PHE A 159 -24.01 -27.65 -19.72
N SER A 160 -25.20 -27.21 -20.12
CA SER A 160 -25.46 -25.80 -20.48
C SER A 160 -25.32 -24.87 -19.28
N SER A 161 -25.80 -25.29 -18.11
CA SER A 161 -25.67 -24.54 -16.85
C SER A 161 -24.20 -24.34 -16.47
N VAL A 162 -23.39 -25.39 -16.59
CA VAL A 162 -21.94 -25.33 -16.33
C VAL A 162 -21.23 -24.36 -17.27
N LYS A 163 -21.56 -24.38 -18.57
CA LYS A 163 -21.00 -23.44 -19.56
C LYS A 163 -21.35 -21.99 -19.23
N ILE A 164 -22.61 -21.71 -18.88
CA ILE A 164 -23.06 -20.36 -18.49
C ILE A 164 -22.28 -19.89 -17.25
N THR A 165 -22.10 -20.75 -16.25
CA THR A 165 -21.34 -20.42 -15.05
C THR A 165 -19.88 -20.09 -15.35
N TYR A 166 -19.20 -20.88 -16.18
CA TYR A 166 -17.84 -20.56 -16.60
C TYR A 166 -17.77 -19.24 -17.38
N ALA A 167 -18.77 -18.93 -18.20
CA ALA A 167 -18.85 -17.65 -18.89
C ALA A 167 -19.02 -16.47 -17.90
N LEU A 168 -19.87 -16.62 -16.88
CA LEU A 168 -20.06 -15.60 -15.85
C LEU A 168 -18.80 -15.39 -14.99
N VAL A 169 -18.19 -16.46 -14.51
CA VAL A 169 -16.95 -16.37 -13.72
C VAL A 169 -15.79 -15.84 -14.58
N GLY A 170 -15.67 -16.31 -15.82
CA GLY A 170 -14.70 -15.79 -16.78
C GLY A 170 -14.90 -14.31 -17.08
N GLY A 171 -16.15 -13.86 -17.23
CA GLY A 171 -16.50 -12.44 -17.33
C GLY A 171 -16.12 -11.64 -16.08
N GLY A 172 -16.30 -12.22 -14.89
CA GLY A 172 -15.83 -11.66 -13.62
C GLY A 172 -14.32 -11.46 -13.60
N TRP A 173 -13.54 -12.49 -13.96
CA TRP A 173 -12.08 -12.39 -14.10
C TRP A 173 -11.65 -11.38 -15.16
N PHE A 174 -12.33 -11.33 -16.30
CA PHE A 174 -12.02 -10.35 -17.33
C PHE A 174 -12.25 -8.92 -16.84
N SER A 175 -13.40 -8.64 -16.22
CA SER A 175 -13.73 -7.34 -15.63
C SER A 175 -12.71 -6.92 -14.57
N ALA A 176 -12.34 -7.86 -13.70
CA ALA A 176 -11.30 -7.71 -12.68
C ALA A 176 -9.95 -7.28 -13.27
N LEU A 177 -9.49 -7.99 -14.30
CA LEU A 177 -8.22 -7.72 -14.99
C LEU A 177 -8.25 -6.35 -15.68
N VAL A 178 -9.34 -6.02 -16.36
CA VAL A 178 -9.53 -4.72 -17.00
C VAL A 178 -9.49 -3.60 -15.95
N ARG A 179 -10.24 -3.73 -14.85
CA ARG A 179 -10.24 -2.75 -13.76
C ARG A 179 -8.84 -2.54 -13.19
N HIS A 180 -8.11 -3.62 -12.88
CA HIS A 180 -6.74 -3.53 -12.38
C HIS A 180 -5.82 -2.80 -13.36
N TYR A 181 -5.90 -3.18 -14.65
CA TYR A 181 -5.11 -2.52 -15.68
C TYR A 181 -5.40 -1.02 -15.77
N LEU A 182 -6.67 -0.62 -15.75
CA LEU A 182 -7.06 0.80 -15.77
C LEU A 182 -6.56 1.57 -14.54
N LEU A 183 -6.64 0.98 -13.35
CA LEU A 183 -6.09 1.57 -12.13
C LEU A 183 -4.56 1.75 -12.22
N GLN A 184 -3.84 0.72 -12.71
CA GLN A 184 -2.39 0.82 -12.91
C GLN A 184 -2.01 1.93 -13.90
N LEU A 185 -2.82 2.14 -14.95
CA LEU A 185 -2.63 3.25 -15.88
C LEU A 185 -2.84 4.61 -15.19
N GLN A 186 -3.85 4.73 -14.34
CA GLN A 186 -4.10 5.96 -13.58
C GLN A 186 -2.94 6.29 -12.63
N TYR A 187 -2.44 5.30 -11.87
CA TYR A 187 -1.28 5.50 -11.00
C TYR A 187 -0.04 5.94 -11.79
N ARG A 188 0.23 5.31 -12.94
CA ARG A 188 1.34 5.72 -13.82
C ARG A 188 1.17 7.14 -14.37
N LYS A 189 -0.05 7.54 -14.70
CA LYS A 189 -0.36 8.89 -15.19
C LYS A 189 -0.13 9.94 -14.10
N ALA A 190 -0.61 9.68 -12.88
CA ALA A 190 -0.35 10.54 -11.73
C ALA A 190 1.15 10.64 -11.43
N TRP A 191 1.86 9.51 -11.47
CA TRP A 191 3.31 9.46 -11.30
C TRP A 191 4.05 10.31 -12.34
N SER A 192 3.67 10.21 -13.62
CA SER A 192 4.26 11.03 -14.71
C SER A 192 4.10 12.52 -14.43
N LYS A 193 2.89 12.95 -14.05
CA LYS A 193 2.61 14.36 -13.74
C LYS A 193 3.49 14.90 -12.62
N LEU A 194 3.67 14.14 -11.54
CA LEU A 194 4.55 14.56 -10.44
C LEU A 194 6.01 14.67 -10.89
N ARG A 195 6.49 13.74 -11.72
CA ARG A 195 7.87 13.77 -12.23
C ARG A 195 8.13 14.88 -13.26
N GLU A 196 7.10 15.30 -13.97
CA GLU A 196 7.19 16.42 -14.93
C GLU A 196 7.36 17.76 -14.21
N GLU A 197 6.87 17.86 -12.97
CA GLU A 197 6.90 19.12 -12.20
C GLU A 197 7.99 19.15 -11.11
N PHE A 198 8.33 18.01 -10.53
CA PHE A 198 9.23 17.91 -9.38
C PHE A 198 10.39 16.94 -9.64
N PRO A 199 11.57 17.16 -9.02
CA PRO A 199 12.67 16.21 -9.06
C PRO A 199 12.23 14.82 -8.57
N GLU A 200 12.84 13.76 -9.12
CA GLU A 200 12.38 12.38 -8.90
C GLU A 200 12.30 11.96 -7.43
N GLU A 201 13.23 12.42 -6.59
CA GLU A 201 13.22 12.17 -5.16
C GLU A 201 12.01 12.81 -4.47
N LEU A 202 11.73 14.08 -4.77
CA LEU A 202 10.58 14.79 -4.24
C LEU A 202 9.28 14.20 -4.78
N ALA A 203 9.22 13.87 -6.07
CA ALA A 203 8.07 13.21 -6.68
C ALA A 203 7.76 11.88 -5.97
N ARG A 204 8.75 11.00 -5.72
CA ARG A 204 8.55 9.74 -4.99
C ARG A 204 8.05 9.99 -3.57
N TRP A 205 8.68 10.94 -2.88
CA TRP A 205 8.30 11.34 -1.53
C TRP A 205 6.85 11.82 -1.46
N MET A 206 6.42 12.62 -2.44
CA MET A 206 5.05 13.14 -2.56
C MET A 206 4.07 12.03 -2.88
N PHE A 207 4.37 11.20 -3.89
CA PHE A 207 3.51 10.11 -4.35
C PHE A 207 3.18 9.14 -3.21
N PHE A 208 4.17 8.81 -2.38
CA PHE A 208 3.99 7.97 -1.19
C PHE A 208 3.12 8.60 -0.10
N ARG A 209 2.84 9.91 -0.14
CA ARG A 209 2.08 10.66 0.89
C ARG A 209 0.71 11.11 0.40
N LEU A 210 0.35 10.78 -0.84
CA LEU A 210 -1.00 10.98 -1.37
C LEU A 210 -1.93 9.82 -0.96
N SER A 211 -3.22 10.11 -0.83
CA SER A 211 -4.27 9.10 -0.76
C SER A 211 -4.57 8.52 -2.14
N GLU A 212 -5.23 7.36 -2.19
CA GLU A 212 -5.68 6.78 -3.45
C GLU A 212 -6.58 7.77 -4.23
N GLU A 213 -7.53 8.40 -3.54
CA GLU A 213 -8.44 9.40 -4.12
C GLU A 213 -7.68 10.57 -4.75
N GLU A 214 -6.69 11.11 -4.05
CA GLU A 214 -5.86 12.22 -4.55
C GLU A 214 -5.05 11.82 -5.78
N VAL A 215 -4.51 10.60 -5.80
CA VAL A 215 -3.77 10.07 -6.96
C VAL A 215 -4.69 9.91 -8.17
N LEU A 216 -5.91 9.42 -7.96
CA LEU A 216 -6.89 9.25 -9.03
C LEU A 216 -7.33 10.61 -9.61
N LEU A 217 -7.65 11.58 -8.75
CA LEU A 217 -7.98 12.94 -9.17
C LEU A 217 -6.80 13.64 -9.85
N LEU A 218 -5.57 13.41 -9.36
CA LEU A 218 -4.36 13.93 -10.00
C LEU A 218 -4.17 13.33 -11.40
N ALA A 219 -4.41 12.03 -11.57
CA ALA A 219 -4.37 11.39 -12.88
C ALA A 219 -5.40 12.00 -13.84
N GLU A 220 -6.61 12.26 -13.36
CA GLU A 220 -7.70 12.91 -14.11
C GLU A 220 -7.38 14.37 -14.45
N GLY A 221 -6.58 15.05 -13.62
CA GLY A 221 -6.28 16.49 -13.75
C GLY A 221 -7.31 17.37 -13.03
N SER A 222 -8.13 16.78 -12.17
CA SER A 222 -9.10 17.45 -11.31
C SER A 222 -8.53 17.82 -9.93
N PHE A 223 -7.29 17.42 -9.64
CA PHE A 223 -6.56 17.76 -8.41
C PHE A 223 -5.34 18.62 -8.72
N CYS A 224 -5.25 19.75 -8.04
CA CYS A 224 -4.13 20.69 -8.08
C CYS A 224 -3.49 20.75 -6.69
N LEU A 225 -2.18 20.50 -6.61
CA LEU A 225 -1.46 20.41 -5.34
C LEU A 225 -1.57 21.71 -4.54
N GLU A 226 -1.40 22.86 -5.20
CA GLU A 226 -1.42 24.18 -4.57
C GLU A 226 -2.77 24.49 -3.91
N THR A 227 -3.87 24.26 -4.64
CA THR A 227 -5.21 24.62 -4.17
C THR A 227 -5.81 23.56 -3.27
N ASP A 228 -5.57 22.29 -3.58
CA ASP A 228 -6.34 21.20 -2.98
C ASP A 228 -5.61 20.54 -1.82
N LEU A 229 -4.26 20.64 -1.76
CA LEU A 229 -3.46 20.13 -0.66
C LEU A 229 -2.79 21.25 0.13
N LEU A 230 -2.02 22.13 -0.52
CA LEU A 230 -1.20 23.14 0.17
C LEU A 230 -2.06 24.22 0.82
N ALA A 231 -3.24 24.55 0.29
CA ALA A 231 -4.10 25.59 0.86
C ALA A 231 -4.68 25.22 2.25
N ARG A 232 -4.70 23.95 2.62
CA ARG A 232 -5.30 23.50 3.89
C ARG A 232 -4.37 23.77 5.08
N ASP A 233 -4.96 24.05 6.25
CA ASP A 233 -4.21 24.16 7.52
C ASP A 233 -4.12 22.80 8.23
N GLU A 234 -3.57 21.81 7.52
CA GLU A 234 -3.38 20.45 8.01
C GLU A 234 -1.88 20.16 8.20
N PRO A 235 -1.51 19.23 9.11
CA PRO A 235 -0.13 18.80 9.31
C PRO A 235 0.53 18.32 8.01
N ARG A 236 -0.21 17.55 7.20
CA ARG A 236 0.25 17.08 5.90
C ARG A 236 0.56 18.24 4.96
N SER A 237 -0.32 19.23 4.86
CA SER A 237 -0.14 20.39 3.98
C SER A 237 1.10 21.21 4.34
N ARG A 238 1.37 21.41 5.64
CA ARG A 238 2.59 22.10 6.09
C ARG A 238 3.85 21.29 5.76
N LEU A 239 3.82 19.97 5.93
CA LEU A 239 4.92 19.08 5.57
C LEU A 239 5.27 19.21 4.08
N PHE A 240 4.26 19.19 3.21
CA PHE A 240 4.44 19.39 1.77
C PHE A 240 5.01 20.77 1.44
N LYS A 241 4.47 21.86 2.01
CA LYS A 241 5.00 23.21 1.81
C LYS A 241 6.49 23.30 2.14
N ILE A 242 6.89 22.82 3.31
CA ILE A 242 8.30 22.84 3.75
C ILE A 242 9.20 22.09 2.76
N LYS A 243 8.75 20.95 2.23
CA LYS A 243 9.53 20.15 1.27
C LYS A 243 9.58 20.76 -0.13
N ILE A 244 8.52 21.44 -0.57
CA ILE A 244 8.45 22.08 -1.89
C ILE A 244 9.21 23.41 -1.91
N ASP A 245 9.06 24.24 -0.87
CA ASP A 245 9.64 25.59 -0.81
C ASP A 245 11.17 25.59 -0.85
N GLY A 246 11.80 24.45 -0.54
CA GLY A 246 13.25 24.26 -0.56
C GLY A 246 13.82 23.66 -1.85
N VAL A 247 13.00 23.43 -2.88
CA VAL A 247 13.39 22.68 -4.09
C VAL A 247 12.99 23.44 -5.36
N GLU A 248 13.93 23.60 -6.29
CA GLU A 248 13.63 24.13 -7.62
C GLU A 248 12.76 23.13 -8.41
N ARG A 249 11.68 23.62 -9.03
CA ARG A 249 10.84 22.83 -9.94
C ARG A 249 11.62 22.53 -11.23
N VAL A 250 11.25 21.42 -11.88
CA VAL A 250 11.91 20.93 -13.12
C VAL A 250 11.45 21.71 -14.33
#